data_AF-W4IU04-F1
#
_entry.id   AF-W4IU04-F1
#
_cell.length_a   1.000
_cell.length_b   1.000
_cell.length_c   1.000
_cell.angle_alpha   90.00
_cell.angle_beta   90.00
_cell.angle_gamma   90.00
#
_symmetry.space_group_name_H-M   'P 1'
#
loop_
_entity.id
_entity.type
_entity.pdbx_description
1 polymer ?
#
loop_
_entity_poly.entity_id
_entity_poly.type
_entity_poly.pdbx_seq_one_letter_code
_entity_poly.pdbx_strand_id
1 'polypeptide(L)'
;MRDNTQTVMRDNTSIVIPNNSTINNSICNDKKGNNMDDINLYDITNVGVTELDRCLCFSPVKNNSINAYKKILNNIHPECMFSAETDLYYSNCRFIQLACIYNKKKFILDEIPTKTFNGISYFLPPKILIEPEFSFTLTHLIKKIKGNITIKNGATLWLKANAIITNLYLDGTLIIENKTYKKKNYDHISLPIILDQNVYIKNKGYEIVPTNHFYYNKQKKFSDHIEQNIYENIQIRGYNIIKKEALLITN
;
A
#
# COMPACT_ATOMS: atom_id res chain seq x y z
N MET A 1 25.07 -14.94 -38.12
CA MET A 1 24.42 -15.84 -37.14
C MET A 1 23.60 -14.97 -36.22
N ARG A 2 22.27 -15.11 -36.30
CA ARG A 2 21.29 -14.39 -35.47
C ARG A 2 20.98 -15.30 -34.28
N ASP A 3 21.03 -14.77 -33.06
CA ASP A 3 20.34 -15.39 -31.92
C ASP A 3 19.34 -14.38 -31.35
N ASN A 4 18.08 -14.61 -31.75
CA ASN A 4 16.88 -14.06 -31.15
C ASN A 4 16.54 -14.87 -29.90
N THR A 5 16.55 -14.26 -28.72
CA THR A 5 15.87 -14.83 -27.55
C THR A 5 14.65 -13.98 -27.22
N GLN A 6 13.53 -14.40 -27.79
CA GLN A 6 12.19 -13.92 -27.50
C GLN A 6 11.77 -14.49 -26.14
N THR A 7 11.58 -13.64 -25.13
CA THR A 7 11.06 -14.03 -23.83
C THR A 7 9.55 -14.19 -23.96
N VAL A 8 9.08 -15.44 -23.99
CA VAL A 8 7.65 -15.79 -24.04
C VAL A 8 7.08 -15.66 -22.63
N MET A 9 6.23 -14.65 -22.44
CA MET A 9 5.31 -14.58 -21.30
C MET A 9 4.35 -15.77 -21.40
N ARG A 10 4.31 -16.64 -20.38
CA ARG A 10 3.33 -17.72 -20.30
C ARG A 10 2.03 -17.17 -19.73
N ASP A 11 0.97 -17.26 -20.52
CA ASP A 11 -0.40 -17.04 -20.07
C ASP A 11 -0.79 -18.17 -19.10
N ASN A 12 -1.17 -17.82 -17.88
CA ASN A 12 -1.78 -18.74 -16.94
C ASN A 12 -3.24 -18.97 -17.34
N THR A 13 -3.49 -19.94 -18.22
CA THR A 13 -4.83 -20.46 -18.50
C THR A 13 -5.26 -21.41 -17.39
N SER A 14 -6.36 -21.06 -16.70
CA SER A 14 -7.01 -21.93 -15.73
C SER A 14 -7.54 -23.19 -16.41
N ILE A 15 -6.97 -24.35 -16.06
CA ILE A 15 -7.47 -25.65 -16.51
C ILE A 15 -8.67 -26.01 -15.63
N VAL A 16 -9.87 -26.00 -16.21
CA VAL A 16 -11.06 -26.60 -15.60
C VAL A 16 -10.96 -28.11 -15.82
N ILE A 17 -10.70 -28.86 -14.75
CA ILE A 17 -10.76 -30.33 -14.76
C ILE A 17 -12.24 -30.74 -14.62
N PRO A 18 -12.84 -31.47 -15.57
CA PRO A 18 -14.21 -31.94 -15.44
C PRO A 18 -14.23 -33.16 -14.51
N ASN A 19 -14.97 -33.06 -13.40
CA ASN A 19 -15.24 -34.20 -12.52
C ASN A 19 -16.34 -35.08 -13.12
N ASN A 20 -15.93 -36.08 -13.89
CA ASN A 20 -16.75 -37.25 -14.22
C ASN A 20 -16.30 -38.44 -13.35
N SER A 21 -16.97 -38.67 -12.22
CA SER A 21 -17.21 -40.03 -11.70
C SER A 21 -18.02 -39.97 -10.42
N THR A 22 -19.30 -40.27 -10.53
CA THR A 22 -20.14 -40.79 -9.46
C THR A 22 -19.53 -42.10 -8.96
N ILE A 23 -19.14 -42.18 -7.68
CA ILE A 23 -18.87 -43.46 -7.01
C ILE A 23 -19.72 -43.52 -5.76
N ASN A 24 -20.81 -44.29 -5.89
CA ASN A 24 -21.55 -44.88 -4.78
C ASN A 24 -20.69 -45.97 -4.15
N ASN A 25 -20.38 -45.88 -2.86
CA ASN A 25 -19.92 -47.01 -2.04
C ASN A 25 -20.78 -47.02 -0.77
N SER A 26 -21.86 -47.80 -0.75
CA SER A 26 -21.92 -49.22 -0.36
C SER A 26 -22.19 -49.39 1.14
N ILE A 27 -23.33 -50.01 1.40
CA ILE A 27 -23.94 -50.37 2.67
C ILE A 27 -23.00 -51.23 3.53
N CYS A 28 -22.93 -50.92 4.83
CA CYS A 28 -22.69 -51.91 5.89
C CYS A 28 -23.83 -51.79 6.92
N ASN A 29 -24.65 -52.84 7.02
CA ASN A 29 -25.66 -52.99 8.07
C ASN A 29 -25.00 -53.57 9.34
N ASP A 30 -25.34 -53.05 10.52
CA ASP A 30 -25.90 -53.89 11.59
C ASP A 30 -26.54 -53.07 12.73
N LYS A 31 -27.65 -53.58 13.25
CA LYS A 31 -28.54 -52.96 14.24
C LYS A 31 -28.03 -53.16 15.67
N LYS A 32 -28.11 -52.12 16.53
CA LYS A 32 -28.95 -52.05 17.76
C LYS A 32 -28.55 -50.90 18.69
N GLY A 33 -29.55 -50.07 19.00
CA GLY A 33 -29.81 -49.34 20.25
C GLY A 33 -28.64 -48.82 21.10
N ASN A 34 -28.58 -47.50 21.31
CA ASN A 34 -28.99 -46.86 22.55
C ASN A 34 -28.85 -45.33 22.45
N ASN A 35 -29.83 -44.65 23.04
CA ASN A 35 -29.95 -43.20 23.20
C ASN A 35 -28.65 -42.51 23.66
N MET A 36 -28.11 -41.64 22.81
CA MET A 36 -27.89 -40.21 23.09
C MET A 36 -27.48 -39.60 21.74
N ASP A 37 -28.29 -38.71 21.19
CA ASP A 37 -27.90 -37.94 20.00
C ASP A 37 -26.81 -36.96 20.43
N ASP A 38 -25.58 -37.46 20.57
CA ASP A 38 -24.39 -36.65 20.43
C ASP A 38 -24.40 -36.13 19.00
N ILE A 39 -25.02 -34.97 18.79
CA ILE A 39 -24.89 -34.21 17.56
C ILE A 39 -23.40 -33.96 17.42
N ASN A 40 -22.76 -34.78 16.59
CA ASN A 40 -21.36 -34.71 16.27
C ASN A 40 -21.15 -33.40 15.51
N LEU A 41 -20.94 -32.32 16.25
CA LEU A 41 -20.66 -30.96 15.75
C LEU A 41 -19.25 -30.88 15.15
N TYR A 42 -18.79 -31.96 14.52
CA TYR A 42 -17.48 -32.13 13.91
C TYR A 42 -17.55 -32.28 12.39
N ASP A 43 -18.74 -32.45 11.80
CA ASP A 43 -18.82 -32.96 10.43
C ASP A 43 -18.99 -31.94 9.30
N ILE A 44 -19.08 -30.63 9.55
CA ILE A 44 -18.95 -29.65 8.46
C ILE A 44 -18.30 -28.35 8.95
N THR A 45 -16.97 -28.27 8.91
CA THR A 45 -16.29 -26.97 8.94
C THR A 45 -15.58 -26.75 7.60
N ASN A 46 -16.09 -25.81 6.81
CA ASN A 46 -15.45 -25.40 5.57
C ASN A 46 -14.33 -24.41 5.90
N VAL A 47 -13.12 -24.94 6.09
CA VAL A 47 -11.90 -24.12 6.27
C VAL A 47 -11.25 -23.90 4.90
N GLY A 48 -11.00 -22.65 4.56
CA GLY A 48 -10.33 -22.26 3.32
C GLY A 48 -9.30 -21.16 3.54
N VAL A 49 -8.38 -21.00 2.59
CA VAL A 49 -7.36 -19.95 2.60
C VAL A 49 -7.39 -19.19 1.28
N THR A 50 -7.01 -17.91 1.31
CA THR A 50 -6.87 -17.07 0.12
C THR A 50 -5.46 -16.53 0.07
N GLU A 51 -4.78 -16.77 -1.05
CA GLU A 51 -3.46 -16.21 -1.32
C GLU A 51 -3.60 -14.80 -1.92
N LEU A 52 -2.81 -13.87 -1.40
CA LEU A 52 -2.79 -12.47 -1.83
C LEU A 52 -1.34 -12.01 -2.01
N ASP A 53 -1.13 -11.03 -2.88
CA ASP A 53 0.17 -10.38 -3.02
C ASP A 53 0.57 -9.72 -1.69
N ARG A 54 1.70 -10.17 -1.14
CA ARG A 54 2.20 -9.73 0.16
C ARG A 54 2.30 -8.21 0.29
N CYS A 55 2.82 -7.51 -0.71
CA CYS A 55 3.04 -6.05 -0.63
C CYS A 55 1.73 -5.27 -0.65
N LEU A 56 0.61 -5.91 -1.00
CA LEU A 56 -0.72 -5.30 -1.02
C LEU A 56 -1.54 -5.62 0.23
N CYS A 57 -1.17 -6.65 1.00
CA CYS A 57 -2.01 -7.16 2.09
C CYS A 57 -1.30 -7.47 3.42
N PHE A 58 0.03 -7.52 3.46
CA PHE A 58 0.76 -7.94 4.66
C PHE A 58 2.11 -7.23 4.83
N SER A 59 2.06 -6.11 5.56
CA SER A 59 3.21 -5.21 5.82
C SER A 59 3.44 -4.98 7.32
N PRO A 60 3.87 -6.01 8.07
CA PRO A 60 4.03 -5.88 9.51
C PRO A 60 5.27 -5.08 9.91
N VAL A 61 5.17 -4.36 11.03
CA VAL A 61 6.29 -3.72 11.73
C VAL A 61 6.58 -4.53 12.99
N LYS A 62 7.42 -5.57 12.88
CA LYS A 62 7.73 -6.47 14.00
C LYS A 62 9.21 -6.65 14.29
N ASN A 63 10.08 -6.17 13.42
CA ASN A 63 11.53 -6.26 13.58
C ASN A 63 12.16 -4.87 13.77
N ASN A 64 13.13 -4.81 14.68
CA ASN A 64 14.10 -3.71 14.73
C ASN A 64 15.08 -3.80 13.55
N SER A 65 15.92 -2.77 13.35
CA SER A 65 16.80 -2.70 12.19
C SER A 65 17.82 -3.85 12.10
N ILE A 66 18.31 -4.36 13.24
CA ILE A 66 19.28 -5.46 13.27
C ILE A 66 18.64 -6.78 12.79
N ASN A 67 17.45 -7.09 13.30
CA ASN A 67 16.73 -8.31 12.91
C ASN A 67 16.22 -8.23 11.47
N ALA A 68 15.77 -7.04 11.04
CA ALA A 68 15.40 -6.77 9.66
C ALA A 68 16.58 -6.96 8.70
N TYR A 69 17.77 -6.46 9.06
CA TYR A 69 18.99 -6.66 8.29
C TYR A 69 19.33 -8.14 8.11
N LYS A 70 19.27 -8.94 9.20
CA LYS A 70 19.49 -10.40 9.13
C LYS A 70 18.51 -11.11 8.18
N LYS A 71 17.28 -10.62 8.06
CA LYS A 71 16.28 -11.17 7.11
C LYS A 71 16.63 -10.85 5.67
N ILE A 72 17.03 -9.61 5.38
CA ILE A 72 17.47 -9.20 4.04
C ILE A 72 18.64 -10.04 3.55
N LEU A 73 19.61 -10.35 4.41
CA LEU A 73 20.75 -11.23 4.06
C LEU A 73 20.32 -12.63 3.59
N ASN A 74 19.15 -13.08 4.03
CA ASN A 74 18.56 -14.38 3.64
C ASN A 74 17.47 -14.22 2.58
N ASN A 75 17.36 -13.07 1.93
CA ASN A 75 16.31 -12.75 0.95
C ASN A 75 14.88 -12.91 1.51
N ILE A 76 14.71 -12.61 2.81
CA ILE A 76 13.43 -12.61 3.51
C ILE A 76 12.97 -11.17 3.71
N HIS A 77 11.67 -10.92 3.57
CA HIS A 77 11.08 -9.61 3.81
C HIS A 77 11.46 -9.05 5.20
N PRO A 78 11.92 -7.79 5.31
CA PRO A 78 12.50 -7.26 6.56
C PRO A 78 11.47 -7.01 7.67
N GLU A 79 10.21 -6.71 7.33
CA GLU A 79 9.09 -6.55 8.28
C GLU A 79 9.42 -5.56 9.42
N CYS A 80 9.94 -4.40 9.02
CA CYS A 80 10.34 -3.29 9.89
C CYS A 80 9.61 -2.00 9.47
N MET A 81 9.83 -0.91 10.20
CA MET A 81 9.16 0.37 9.94
C MET A 81 9.41 0.87 8.51
N PHE A 82 10.68 0.83 8.05
CA PHE A 82 11.01 1.27 6.70
C PHE A 82 10.24 0.48 5.63
N SER A 83 10.25 -0.86 5.70
CA SER A 83 9.53 -1.66 4.70
C SER A 83 8.03 -1.47 4.73
N ALA A 84 7.44 -1.39 5.92
CA ALA A 84 5.99 -1.23 6.03
C ALA A 84 5.52 0.13 5.49
N GLU A 85 6.27 1.20 5.74
CA GLU A 85 5.99 2.52 5.18
C GLU A 85 6.10 2.53 3.65
N THR A 86 7.15 1.89 3.10
CA THR A 86 7.31 1.69 1.67
C THR A 86 6.16 0.90 1.06
N ASP A 87 5.75 -0.21 1.68
CA ASP A 87 4.67 -1.06 1.16
C ASP A 87 3.33 -0.30 1.11
N LEU A 88 3.07 0.57 2.08
CA LEU A 88 1.91 1.47 2.07
C LEU A 88 1.94 2.40 0.86
N TYR A 89 3.09 3.02 0.57
CA TYR A 89 3.21 3.88 -0.61
C TYR A 89 3.02 3.10 -1.91
N TYR A 90 3.57 1.89 -1.98
CA TYR A 90 3.45 1.03 -3.16
C TYR A 90 2.02 0.56 -3.38
N SER A 91 1.35 0.06 -2.35
CA SER A 91 -0.06 -0.35 -2.44
C SER A 91 -0.95 0.79 -2.93
N ASN A 92 -0.74 2.01 -2.45
CA ASN A 92 -1.46 3.20 -2.94
C ASN A 92 -1.14 3.53 -4.41
N CYS A 93 0.11 3.36 -4.86
CA CYS A 93 0.44 3.45 -6.28
C CYS A 93 -0.34 2.41 -7.11
N ARG A 94 -0.41 1.16 -6.64
CA ARG A 94 -1.13 0.07 -7.31
C ARG A 94 -2.64 0.32 -7.34
N PHE A 95 -3.24 0.89 -6.29
CA PHE A 95 -4.65 1.25 -6.31
C PHE A 95 -4.98 2.36 -7.30
N ILE A 96 -4.14 3.40 -7.41
CA ILE A 96 -4.32 4.44 -8.44
C ILE A 96 -4.14 3.85 -9.84
N GLN A 97 -3.15 2.96 -10.03
CA GLN A 97 -2.95 2.24 -11.29
C GLN A 97 -4.20 1.43 -11.67
N LEU A 98 -4.76 0.66 -10.74
CA LEU A 98 -5.99 -0.11 -10.96
C LEU A 98 -7.15 0.83 -11.33
N ALA A 99 -7.32 1.95 -10.62
CA ALA A 99 -8.35 2.93 -10.95
C ALA A 99 -8.20 3.51 -12.38
N CYS A 100 -6.97 3.78 -12.81
CA CYS A 100 -6.69 4.18 -14.19
C CYS A 100 -7.06 3.08 -15.19
N ILE A 101 -6.67 1.82 -14.93
CA ILE A 101 -6.98 0.67 -15.79
C ILE A 101 -8.49 0.50 -15.96
N TYR A 102 -9.26 0.50 -14.86
CA TYR A 102 -10.72 0.38 -14.91
C TYR A 102 -11.39 1.52 -15.70
N ASN A 103 -10.82 2.73 -15.67
CA ASN A 103 -11.29 3.87 -16.44
C ASN A 103 -10.68 3.97 -17.84
N LYS A 104 -9.92 2.97 -18.30
CA LYS A 104 -9.23 2.94 -19.60
C LYS A 104 -8.27 4.14 -19.78
N LYS A 105 -7.54 4.49 -18.72
CA LYS A 105 -6.58 5.61 -18.65
C LYS A 105 -5.16 5.11 -18.44
N LYS A 106 -4.19 5.95 -18.77
CA LYS A 106 -2.77 5.65 -18.61
C LYS A 106 -2.33 6.02 -17.20
N PHE A 107 -1.62 5.09 -16.55
CA PHE A 107 -0.84 5.34 -15.36
C PHE A 107 0.64 5.18 -15.71
N ILE A 108 1.41 6.25 -15.53
CA ILE A 108 2.86 6.26 -15.81
C ILE A 108 3.58 6.52 -14.48
N LEU A 109 4.43 5.59 -14.11
CA LEU A 109 5.27 5.66 -12.92
C LEU A 109 6.72 5.49 -13.37
N ASP A 110 7.62 6.35 -12.88
CA ASP A 110 9.05 6.15 -13.09
C ASP A 110 9.53 4.86 -12.40
N GLU A 111 10.73 4.39 -12.77
CA GLU A 111 11.36 3.23 -12.11
C GLU A 111 11.51 3.47 -10.61
N ILE A 112 11.08 2.49 -9.81
CA ILE A 112 11.11 2.56 -8.35
C ILE A 112 12.54 2.25 -7.89
N PRO A 113 13.25 3.20 -7.26
CA PRO A 113 14.62 3.00 -6.83
C PRO A 113 14.67 2.09 -5.58
N THR A 114 15.80 1.40 -5.43
CA THR A 114 16.20 0.79 -4.15
C THR A 114 16.92 1.84 -3.30
N LYS A 115 16.61 1.88 -2.01
CA LYS A 115 17.27 2.73 -1.00
C LYS A 115 17.69 1.90 0.20
N THR A 116 18.73 2.37 0.88
CA THR A 116 19.25 1.71 2.07
C THR A 116 19.18 2.66 3.26
N PHE A 117 18.45 2.25 4.30
CA PHE A 117 18.38 2.95 5.58
C PHE A 117 18.61 1.96 6.71
N ASN A 118 19.44 2.32 7.69
CA ASN A 118 19.87 1.42 8.77
C ASN A 118 20.32 0.03 8.23
N GLY A 119 21.03 0.01 7.09
CA GLY A 119 21.52 -1.21 6.43
C GLY A 119 20.47 -2.05 5.72
N ILE A 120 19.19 -1.70 5.83
CA ILE A 120 18.08 -2.39 5.17
C ILE A 120 17.96 -1.83 3.76
N SER A 121 18.29 -2.64 2.75
CA SER A 121 18.07 -2.30 1.35
C SER A 121 16.67 -2.73 0.93
N TYR A 122 15.84 -1.78 0.49
CA TYR A 122 14.46 -2.02 0.08
C TYR A 122 14.03 -0.99 -0.97
N PHE A 123 12.97 -1.28 -1.73
CA PHE A 123 12.47 -0.33 -2.73
C PHE A 123 11.84 0.91 -2.06
N LEU A 124 11.69 2.01 -2.79
CA LEU A 124 11.07 3.23 -2.28
C LEU A 124 10.27 3.93 -3.39
N PRO A 125 8.96 3.70 -3.48
CA PRO A 125 8.11 4.34 -4.50
C PRO A 125 7.82 5.81 -4.13
N PRO A 126 7.17 6.56 -5.03
CA PRO A 126 6.60 7.86 -4.68
C PRO A 126 5.64 7.77 -3.50
N LYS A 127 5.61 8.82 -2.68
CA LYS A 127 4.86 8.88 -1.42
C LYS A 127 3.40 9.20 -1.71
N ILE A 128 2.60 8.18 -1.96
CA ILE A 128 1.15 8.34 -2.19
C ILE A 128 0.39 8.00 -0.91
N LEU A 129 -0.39 8.94 -0.42
CA LEU A 129 -1.23 8.82 0.76
C LEU A 129 -2.67 9.11 0.38
N ILE A 130 -3.56 8.17 0.69
CA ILE A 130 -4.99 8.24 0.43
C ILE A 130 -5.69 8.20 1.79
N GLU A 131 -6.32 9.30 2.19
CA GLU A 131 -7.14 9.32 3.40
C GLU A 131 -8.57 8.83 3.09
N PRO A 132 -9.28 8.26 4.09
CA PRO A 132 -10.64 7.73 3.90
C PRO A 132 -11.64 8.73 3.32
N GLU A 133 -11.50 10.03 3.64
CA GLU A 133 -12.34 11.10 3.10
C GLU A 133 -12.17 11.24 1.58
N PHE A 134 -10.96 11.05 1.06
CA PHE A 134 -10.77 10.93 -0.38
C PHE A 134 -11.27 9.58 -0.89
N SER A 135 -10.85 8.44 -0.34
CA SER A 135 -11.36 7.15 -0.79
C SER A 135 -11.17 6.06 0.23
N PHE A 136 -12.21 5.23 0.41
CA PHE A 136 -12.19 4.07 1.30
C PHE A 136 -12.19 2.73 0.55
N THR A 137 -12.74 2.68 -0.67
CA THR A 137 -12.82 1.46 -1.49
C THR A 137 -12.27 1.69 -2.89
N LEU A 138 -11.87 0.62 -3.58
CA LEU A 138 -11.43 0.71 -4.98
C LEU A 138 -12.52 1.31 -5.88
N THR A 139 -13.80 0.95 -5.67
CA THR A 139 -14.93 1.53 -6.41
C THR A 139 -15.03 3.05 -6.23
N HIS A 140 -14.79 3.55 -5.01
CA HIS A 140 -14.76 4.98 -4.75
C HIS A 140 -13.57 5.65 -5.46
N LEU A 141 -12.40 5.02 -5.43
CA LEU A 141 -11.21 5.49 -6.12
C LEU A 141 -11.40 5.58 -7.64
N ILE A 142 -11.99 4.55 -8.26
CA ILE A 142 -12.36 4.52 -9.69
C ILE A 142 -13.32 5.67 -10.03
N LYS A 143 -14.25 6.02 -9.13
CA LYS A 143 -15.15 7.16 -9.34
C LYS A 143 -14.42 8.50 -9.29
N LYS A 144 -13.26 8.60 -8.63
CA LYS A 144 -12.53 9.86 -8.42
C LYS A 144 -11.36 10.09 -9.38
N ILE A 145 -10.68 9.04 -9.81
CA ILE A 145 -9.59 9.14 -10.80
C ILE A 145 -10.16 9.00 -12.20
N LYS A 146 -10.28 10.10 -12.95
CA LYS A 146 -11.01 10.15 -14.24
C LYS A 146 -10.15 10.23 -15.50
N GLY A 147 -8.86 10.48 -15.40
CA GLY A 147 -7.98 10.55 -16.57
C GLY A 147 -6.57 10.06 -16.28
N ASN A 148 -5.61 10.56 -17.05
CA ASN A 148 -4.26 10.04 -17.06
C ASN A 148 -3.46 10.58 -15.88
N ILE A 149 -2.67 9.71 -15.26
CA ILE A 149 -1.85 10.04 -14.09
C ILE A 149 -0.40 9.69 -14.41
N THR A 150 0.50 10.66 -14.23
CA THR A 150 1.95 10.50 -14.32
C THR A 150 2.57 10.97 -13.02
N ILE A 151 3.32 10.09 -12.36
CA ILE A 151 3.97 10.38 -11.07
C ILE A 151 5.46 10.10 -11.19
N LYS A 152 6.27 11.13 -10.93
CA LYS A 152 7.72 11.05 -10.95
C LYS A 152 8.27 10.43 -9.67
N ASN A 153 9.47 9.88 -9.78
CA ASN A 153 10.20 9.36 -8.62
C ASN A 153 10.38 10.45 -7.56
N GLY A 154 10.28 10.10 -6.28
CA GLY A 154 10.41 11.04 -5.16
C GLY A 154 9.19 11.96 -4.94
N ALA A 155 8.21 11.94 -5.83
CA ALA A 155 6.99 12.73 -5.67
C ALA A 155 6.21 12.37 -4.40
N THR A 156 5.33 13.28 -3.99
CA THR A 156 4.41 13.11 -2.87
C THR A 156 3.02 13.54 -3.29
N LEU A 157 2.05 12.63 -3.21
CA LEU A 157 0.64 12.91 -3.45
C LEU A 157 -0.12 12.58 -2.17
N TRP A 158 -0.71 13.59 -1.53
CA TRP A 158 -1.51 13.40 -0.33
C TRP A 158 -2.95 13.84 -0.57
N LEU A 159 -3.85 12.87 -0.65
CA LEU A 159 -5.26 13.03 -0.93
C LEU A 159 -6.06 12.95 0.37
N LYS A 160 -6.35 14.11 0.95
CA LYS A 160 -6.98 14.25 2.27
C LYS A 160 -8.46 14.55 2.21
N ALA A 161 -8.93 15.16 1.13
CA ALA A 161 -10.30 15.62 0.98
C ALA A 161 -10.99 15.02 -0.23
N ASN A 162 -12.31 15.14 -0.29
CA ASN A 162 -13.10 14.74 -1.45
C ASN A 162 -12.66 15.49 -2.72
N ALA A 163 -12.13 14.78 -3.71
CA ALA A 163 -11.70 15.37 -4.98
C ALA A 163 -11.91 14.44 -6.19
N ILE A 164 -12.00 15.03 -7.38
CA ILE A 164 -12.03 14.35 -8.67
C ILE A 164 -10.78 14.77 -9.44
N ILE A 165 -9.97 13.80 -9.87
CA ILE A 165 -8.69 14.03 -10.54
C ILE A 165 -8.83 13.62 -12.00
N THR A 166 -8.82 14.58 -12.91
CA THR A 166 -8.94 14.30 -14.35
C THR A 166 -7.57 13.99 -14.94
N ASN A 167 -6.65 14.93 -15.07
CA ASN A 167 -5.29 14.62 -15.54
C ASN A 167 -4.25 15.20 -14.58
N LEU A 168 -3.25 14.41 -14.21
CA LEU A 168 -2.20 14.81 -13.28
C LEU A 168 -0.83 14.40 -13.81
N TYR A 169 0.06 15.37 -13.92
CA TYR A 169 1.50 15.18 -13.97
C TYR A 169 2.10 15.72 -12.67
N LEU A 170 2.81 14.87 -11.92
CA LEU A 170 3.36 15.23 -10.61
C LEU A 170 4.87 14.95 -10.54
N ASP A 171 5.63 16.03 -10.36
CA ASP A 171 7.08 16.05 -10.12
C ASP A 171 7.39 16.95 -8.90
N GLY A 172 7.19 16.43 -7.70
CA GLY A 172 7.26 17.21 -6.47
C GLY A 172 6.16 16.82 -5.49
N THR A 173 5.59 17.77 -4.76
CA THR A 173 4.54 17.51 -3.77
C THR A 173 3.23 18.21 -4.09
N LEU A 174 2.14 17.45 -4.09
CA LEU A 174 0.76 17.93 -4.14
C LEU A 174 0.00 17.42 -2.91
N ILE A 175 -0.69 18.34 -2.24
CA ILE A 175 -1.62 18.03 -1.15
C ILE A 175 -2.99 18.58 -1.54
N ILE A 176 -4.01 17.73 -1.47
CA ILE A 176 -5.42 18.12 -1.64
C ILE A 176 -6.11 17.94 -0.29
N GLU A 177 -6.53 19.03 0.33
CA GLU A 177 -7.18 18.99 1.65
C GLU A 177 -8.33 19.99 1.76
N ASN A 178 -9.18 19.82 2.76
CA ASN A 178 -10.25 20.76 3.06
C ASN A 178 -9.89 21.52 4.34
N LYS A 179 -9.73 22.85 4.26
CA LYS A 179 -9.40 23.68 5.44
C LYS A 179 -10.62 23.96 6.30
N THR A 180 -11.80 23.91 5.71
CA THR A 180 -13.05 24.37 6.32
C THR A 180 -13.55 23.40 7.41
N TYR A 181 -13.27 22.09 7.28
CA TYR A 181 -13.69 21.09 8.28
C TYR A 181 -12.95 21.18 9.62
N LYS A 182 -11.79 21.82 9.70
CA LYS A 182 -11.06 21.96 10.98
C LYS A 182 -11.74 22.90 11.97
N LYS A 183 -12.77 23.66 11.57
CA LYS A 183 -13.35 24.72 12.41
C LYS A 183 -14.75 24.48 12.96
N LYS A 184 -15.58 23.55 12.46
CA LYS A 184 -16.94 23.36 12.99
C LYS A 184 -17.51 21.94 12.78
N ASN A 185 -18.20 21.46 13.81
CA ASN A 185 -19.14 20.33 13.83
C ASN A 185 -20.32 20.56 12.88
N TYR A 186 -20.15 20.41 11.57
CA TYR A 186 -21.28 20.39 10.65
C TYR A 186 -21.11 19.35 9.55
N ASP A 187 -22.16 18.51 9.43
CA ASP A 187 -22.44 17.52 8.37
C ASP A 187 -22.75 18.18 7.01
N HIS A 188 -21.98 19.19 6.60
CA HIS A 188 -22.12 19.71 5.25
C HIS A 188 -21.38 18.79 4.29
N ILE A 189 -22.12 18.17 3.38
CA ILE A 189 -21.59 17.49 2.19
C ILE A 189 -20.76 18.53 1.42
N SER A 190 -19.43 18.49 1.52
CA SER A 190 -18.57 19.34 0.71
C SER A 190 -18.61 18.86 -0.73
N LEU A 191 -18.86 19.80 -1.63
CA LEU A 191 -18.67 19.57 -3.06
C LEU A 191 -17.21 19.12 -3.29
N PRO A 192 -16.99 18.14 -4.17
CA PRO A 192 -15.64 17.66 -4.45
C PRO A 192 -14.79 18.79 -5.04
N ILE A 193 -13.51 18.84 -4.67
CA ILE A 193 -12.52 19.64 -5.40
C ILE A 193 -12.35 18.98 -6.77
N ILE A 194 -12.69 19.69 -7.84
CA ILE A 194 -12.58 19.18 -9.20
C ILE A 194 -11.27 19.68 -9.80
N LEU A 195 -10.37 18.76 -10.15
CA LEU A 195 -9.21 19.01 -10.99
C LEU A 195 -9.59 18.65 -12.42
N ASP A 196 -10.36 19.52 -13.07
CA ASP A 196 -10.87 19.37 -14.44
C ASP A 196 -9.80 19.63 -15.51
N GLN A 197 -8.86 20.52 -15.21
CA GLN A 197 -7.75 20.85 -16.09
C GLN A 197 -6.61 19.82 -16.02
N ASN A 198 -5.73 19.85 -17.04
CA ASN A 198 -4.48 19.12 -17.02
C ASN A 198 -3.55 19.71 -15.95
N VAL A 199 -3.59 19.16 -14.74
CA VAL A 199 -2.78 19.63 -13.62
C VAL A 199 -1.34 19.19 -13.83
N TYR A 200 -0.45 20.16 -14.03
CA TYR A 200 0.99 19.95 -14.16
C TYR A 200 1.69 20.57 -12.96
N ILE A 201 2.36 19.75 -12.15
CA ILE A 201 3.03 20.20 -10.94
C ILE A 201 4.49 19.84 -11.01
N LYS A 202 5.34 20.85 -10.86
CA LYS A 202 6.77 20.71 -10.67
C LYS A 202 7.25 21.62 -9.54
N ASN A 203 7.77 21.05 -8.45
CA ASN A 203 8.28 21.82 -7.30
C ASN A 203 9.39 21.05 -6.55
N LYS A 204 10.04 21.69 -5.55
CA LYS A 204 11.16 21.06 -4.82
C LYS A 204 10.74 19.82 -4.00
N GLY A 205 9.45 19.65 -3.75
CA GLY A 205 8.87 18.49 -3.10
C GLY A 205 9.38 18.21 -1.69
N TYR A 206 9.10 17.00 -1.22
CA TYR A 206 9.59 16.49 0.05
C TYR A 206 10.79 15.58 -0.18
N GLU A 207 11.84 15.78 0.59
CA GLU A 207 13.09 15.05 0.48
C GLU A 207 13.24 14.05 1.62
N ILE A 208 13.73 12.85 1.31
CA ILE A 208 14.15 11.88 2.31
C ILE A 208 15.64 12.05 2.56
N VAL A 209 16.01 12.33 3.81
CA VAL A 209 17.39 12.49 4.25
C VAL A 209 17.70 11.38 5.26
N PRO A 210 18.70 10.52 5.00
CA PRO A 210 19.11 9.50 5.96
C PRO A 210 19.45 10.12 7.31
N THR A 211 19.09 9.44 8.41
CA THR A 211 19.66 9.79 9.70
C THR A 211 21.06 9.21 9.76
N ASN A 212 22.07 10.04 9.53
CA ASN A 212 23.46 9.60 9.52
C ASN A 212 23.78 8.80 10.79
N HIS A 213 24.11 7.52 10.59
CA HIS A 213 24.53 6.50 11.54
C HIS A 213 23.42 5.79 12.32
N PHE A 214 23.49 4.46 12.21
CA PHE A 214 22.95 3.52 13.18
C PHE A 214 23.29 4.00 14.58
N TYR A 215 22.28 4.17 15.42
CA TYR A 215 22.28 4.04 16.87
C TYR A 215 21.33 5.09 17.44
N TYR A 216 20.13 4.63 17.78
CA TYR A 216 19.27 5.29 18.74
C TYR A 216 20.11 5.64 19.98
N ASN A 217 20.32 6.94 20.22
CA ASN A 217 21.05 7.38 21.40
C ASN A 217 20.13 7.24 22.63
N LYS A 218 20.18 6.06 23.27
CA LYS A 218 19.44 5.77 24.51
C LYS A 218 19.72 6.76 25.65
N GLN A 219 20.82 7.52 25.57
CA GLN A 219 21.22 8.49 26.59
C GLN A 219 20.68 9.89 26.32
N LYS A 220 20.05 10.14 25.16
CA LYS A 220 19.42 11.43 24.86
C LYS A 220 18.19 11.59 25.75
N LYS A 221 18.27 12.50 26.71
CA LYS A 221 17.14 12.88 27.57
C LYS A 221 16.28 13.91 26.84
N PHE A 222 14.98 13.68 26.83
CA PHE A 222 13.97 14.61 26.33
C PHE A 222 13.14 15.11 27.51
N SER A 223 12.82 16.40 27.50
CA SER A 223 11.89 16.98 28.46
C SER A 223 10.42 16.78 28.05
N ASP A 224 10.18 16.60 26.75
CA ASP A 224 8.86 16.40 26.16
C ASP A 224 8.74 15.00 25.54
N HIS A 225 7.68 14.28 25.93
CA HIS A 225 7.36 12.96 25.40
C HIS A 225 7.05 13.00 23.88
N ILE A 226 6.53 14.10 23.36
CA ILE A 226 6.25 14.23 21.92
C ILE A 226 7.55 14.27 21.13
N GLU A 227 8.52 15.07 21.59
CA GLU A 227 9.84 15.15 20.97
C GLU A 227 10.58 13.81 21.02
N GLN A 228 10.47 13.10 22.14
CA GLN A 228 11.02 11.75 22.29
C GLN A 228 10.41 10.80 21.26
N ASN A 229 9.08 10.76 21.14
CA ASN A 229 8.38 9.91 20.18
C ASN A 229 8.75 10.22 18.73
N ILE A 230 8.85 11.51 18.38
CA ILE A 230 9.28 11.93 17.04
C ILE A 230 10.71 11.44 16.76
N TYR A 231 11.61 11.62 17.72
CA TYR A 231 12.99 11.15 17.59
C TYR A 231 13.05 9.63 17.43
N GLU A 232 12.35 8.87 18.28
CA GLU A 232 12.29 7.41 18.22
C GLU A 232 11.78 6.90 16.88
N ASN A 233 10.66 7.45 16.38
CA ASN A 233 10.09 7.07 15.09
C ASN A 233 11.06 7.32 13.93
N ILE A 234 11.77 8.46 13.94
CA ILE A 234 12.80 8.78 12.96
C ILE A 234 13.93 7.73 13.02
N GLN A 235 14.39 7.35 14.22
CA GLN A 235 15.47 6.37 14.38
C GLN A 235 15.08 4.96 13.92
N ILE A 236 13.85 4.52 14.21
CA ILE A 236 13.38 3.17 13.84
C ILE A 236 13.27 3.02 12.31
N ARG A 237 12.86 4.07 11.58
CA ARG A 237 12.77 4.03 10.11
C ARG A 237 14.10 4.35 9.40
N GLY A 238 15.02 5.07 10.05
CA GLY A 238 16.37 5.34 9.53
C GLY A 238 16.51 6.53 8.59
N TYR A 239 15.47 7.37 8.49
CA TYR A 239 15.51 8.60 7.70
C TYR A 239 14.54 9.65 8.23
N ASN A 240 14.75 10.89 7.81
CA ASN A 240 13.83 12.00 8.04
C ASN A 240 13.23 12.51 6.73
N ILE A 241 12.01 13.06 6.80
CA ILE A 241 11.36 13.70 5.65
C ILE A 241 11.46 15.22 5.85
N ILE A 242 12.22 15.88 4.97
CA ILE A 242 12.35 17.33 4.94
C ILE A 242 11.31 17.91 3.98
N LYS A 243 10.38 18.69 4.51
CA LYS A 243 9.31 19.33 3.76
C LYS A 243 9.83 20.62 3.12
N LYS A 244 10.34 20.58 1.89
CA LYS A 244 10.88 21.78 1.21
C LYS A 244 9.78 22.63 0.59
N GLU A 245 8.94 22.02 -0.23
CA GLU A 245 7.89 22.71 -0.98
C GLU A 245 6.71 21.79 -1.26
N ALA A 246 5.49 22.34 -1.26
CA ALA A 246 4.27 21.63 -1.61
C ALA A 246 3.27 22.59 -2.26
N LEU A 247 2.62 22.14 -3.34
CA LEU A 247 1.40 22.79 -3.81
C LEU A 247 0.23 22.28 -2.95
N LEU A 248 -0.52 23.20 -2.36
CA LEU A 248 -1.68 22.91 -1.56
C LEU A 248 -2.94 23.37 -2.30
N ILE A 249 -3.84 22.44 -2.61
CA ILE A 249 -5.16 22.74 -3.17
C ILE A 249 -6.19 22.54 -2.07
N THR A 250 -6.92 23.62 -1.76
CA THR A 250 -7.97 23.62 -0.73
C THR A 250 -9.24 24.27 -1.25
N ASN A 251 -10.39 23.83 -0.72
CA ASN A 251 -11.65 24.55 -0.79
C ASN A 251 -11.86 25.47 0.42
#